data_AF-A0A452R315-F1
#
_entry.id   AF-A0A452R315-F1
#
_cell.length_a   1.000
_cell.length_b   1.000
_cell.length_c   1.000
_cell.angle_alpha   90.00
_cell.angle_beta   90.00
_cell.angle_gamma   90.00
#
_symmetry.space_group_name_H-M   'P 1'
#
loop_
_entity.id
_entity.type
_entity.pdbx_description
1 polymer ?
#
loop_
_entity_poly.entity_id
_entity_poly.type
_entity_poly.pdbx_seq_one_letter_code
_entity_poly.pdbx_strand_id
1 'polypeptide(L)'
;MKIKSPEEIFPFSLPISESEIIDFFPGAFLKDEVLKITSVQKQTPAGQQTRFKAFIAIRDYYGHVGLGVKCSTEVPTAIHGFPSFLSSLCSEAIAGTR
;
A
#
# COMPACT_ATOMS: atom_id res chain seq x y z
N MET A 1 20.01 -19.47 2.56
CA MET A 1 18.73 -18.84 2.16
C MET A 1 18.09 -19.72 1.09
N LYS A 2 16.80 -20.04 1.24
CA LYS A 2 16.11 -20.99 0.32
C LYS A 2 15.48 -20.31 -0.90
N ILE A 3 15.19 -19.01 -0.81
CA ILE A 3 14.64 -18.18 -1.88
C ILE A 3 15.63 -17.04 -2.11
N LYS A 4 16.00 -16.78 -3.36
CA LYS A 4 17.04 -15.78 -3.71
C LYS A 4 16.46 -14.49 -4.26
N SER A 5 15.31 -14.54 -4.92
CA SER A 5 14.66 -13.39 -5.54
C SER A 5 13.14 -13.44 -5.36
N PRO A 6 12.44 -12.28 -5.37
CA PRO A 6 10.98 -12.22 -5.32
C PRO A 6 10.34 -12.85 -6.57
N GLU A 7 11.09 -12.92 -7.67
CA GLU A 7 10.68 -13.57 -8.93
C GLU A 7 10.42 -15.07 -8.78
N GLU A 8 11.03 -15.73 -7.79
CA GLU A 8 10.76 -17.14 -7.49
C GLU A 8 9.37 -17.33 -6.84
N ILE A 9 8.77 -16.28 -6.27
CA ILE A 9 7.48 -16.34 -5.55
C ILE A 9 6.30 -16.14 -6.52
N PHE A 10 6.45 -15.25 -7.52
CA PHE A 10 5.36 -14.92 -8.46
C PHE A 10 4.79 -16.14 -9.22
N PRO A 11 5.57 -17.14 -9.67
CA PRO A 11 5.04 -18.33 -10.35
C PRO A 11 4.10 -19.16 -9.49
N PHE A 12 4.28 -19.16 -8.16
CA PHE A 12 3.45 -19.93 -7.24
C PHE A 12 2.19 -19.17 -6.82
N SER A 13 2.01 -17.92 -7.26
CA SER A 13 0.85 -17.07 -6.93
C SER A 13 0.57 -17.01 -5.42
N LEU A 14 1.60 -17.14 -4.60
CA LEU A 14 1.47 -17.06 -3.15
C LEU A 14 1.26 -15.61 -2.72
N PRO A 15 0.28 -15.32 -1.86
CA PRO A 15 0.09 -13.96 -1.36
C PRO A 15 1.27 -13.57 -0.45
N ILE A 16 1.77 -12.34 -0.63
CA ILE A 16 2.81 -11.75 0.23
C ILE A 16 2.12 -11.06 1.40
N SER A 17 2.12 -11.73 2.55
CA SER A 17 1.38 -11.32 3.76
C SER A 17 2.14 -10.34 4.65
N GLU A 18 3.46 -10.21 4.46
CA GLU A 18 4.35 -9.42 5.31
C GLU A 18 5.10 -8.38 4.48
N SER A 19 5.12 -7.13 4.93
CA SER A 19 5.85 -6.04 4.26
C SER A 19 7.37 -6.23 4.35
N GLU A 20 7.85 -6.87 5.40
CA GLU A 20 9.27 -7.13 5.65
C GLU A 20 9.93 -7.94 4.51
N ILE A 21 9.15 -8.78 3.83
CA ILE A 21 9.57 -9.52 2.64
C ILE A 21 9.95 -8.55 1.50
N ILE A 22 9.13 -7.50 1.31
CA ILE A 22 9.35 -6.47 0.29
C ILE A 22 10.44 -5.49 0.74
N ASP A 23 10.70 -5.32 2.04
CA ASP A 23 11.84 -4.51 2.49
C ASP A 23 13.17 -5.27 2.35
N PHE A 24 13.16 -6.60 2.50
CA PHE A 24 14.36 -7.43 2.47
C PHE A 24 14.89 -7.71 1.05
N PHE A 25 14.02 -7.95 0.07
CA PHE A 25 14.43 -8.34 -1.28
C PHE A 25 14.90 -7.16 -2.16
N PRO A 26 14.07 -6.12 -2.43
CA PRO A 26 14.46 -4.94 -3.20
C PRO A 26 15.13 -3.81 -2.36
N GLY A 27 15.76 -4.16 -1.22
CA GLY A 27 16.08 -3.30 -0.06
C GLY A 27 16.86 -1.98 -0.19
N ALA A 28 16.77 -1.23 -1.29
CA ALA A 28 17.30 0.13 -1.39
C ALA A 28 16.69 1.03 -2.50
N PHE A 29 15.79 0.53 -3.37
CA PHE A 29 15.43 1.27 -4.61
C PHE A 29 13.94 1.59 -4.80
N LEU A 30 13.10 1.28 -3.82
CA LEU A 30 11.69 1.62 -3.88
C LEU A 30 11.51 3.13 -3.74
N LYS A 31 10.98 3.76 -4.79
CA LYS A 31 10.56 5.17 -4.75
C LYS A 31 9.07 5.23 -4.45
N ASP A 32 8.75 5.97 -3.40
CA ASP A 32 7.37 6.27 -3.01
C ASP A 32 6.92 7.56 -3.69
N GLU A 33 5.90 7.46 -4.53
CA GLU A 33 5.28 8.61 -5.18
C GLU A 33 3.83 8.76 -4.72
N VAL A 34 3.51 9.93 -4.15
CA VAL A 34 2.14 10.28 -3.77
C VAL A 34 1.42 10.78 -5.02
N LEU A 35 0.44 10.02 -5.50
CA LEU A 35 -0.30 10.35 -6.72
C LEU A 35 -1.32 11.46 -6.48
N LYS A 36 -2.21 11.25 -5.49
CA LYS A 36 -3.30 12.17 -5.18
C LYS A 36 -3.73 12.03 -3.73
N ILE A 37 -4.08 13.14 -3.12
CA ILE A 37 -4.77 13.18 -1.82
C ILE A 37 -6.19 13.68 -2.09
N THR A 38 -7.17 12.94 -1.60
CA THR A 38 -8.59 13.28 -1.70
C THR A 38 -9.19 13.38 -0.31
N SER A 39 -9.99 14.41 -0.05
CA SER A 39 -10.80 14.48 1.15
C SER A 39 -12.08 13.68 0.94
N VAL A 40 -12.38 12.79 1.87
CA VAL A 40 -13.60 11.99 1.92
C VAL A 40 -14.36 12.41 3.17
N GLN A 41 -15.61 12.83 3.00
CA GLN A 41 -16.43 13.33 4.08
C GLN A 41 -17.56 12.34 4.36
N LYS A 42 -17.67 11.87 5.60
CA LYS A 42 -18.80 11.07 6.07
C LYS A 42 -19.71 11.96 6.91
N GLN A 43 -20.97 12.08 6.52
CA GLN A 43 -21.96 12.76 7.34
C GLN A 43 -22.26 11.91 8.59
N THR A 44 -22.22 12.53 9.76
CA THR A 44 -22.62 11.93 11.03
C THR A 44 -23.67 12.82 11.71
N PRO A 45 -24.43 12.31 12.69
CA PRO A 45 -25.39 13.12 13.44
C PRO A 45 -24.74 14.30 14.19
N ALA A 46 -23.47 14.18 14.57
CA ALA A 46 -22.70 15.23 15.23
C ALA A 46 -22.02 16.21 14.26
N GLY A 47 -22.24 16.07 12.93
CA GLY A 47 -21.65 16.92 11.90
C GLY A 47 -20.90 16.14 10.81
N GLN A 48 -20.09 16.83 10.01
CA GLN A 48 -19.26 16.21 8.97
C GLN A 48 -17.95 15.68 9.58
N GLN A 49 -17.70 14.38 9.45
CA GLN A 49 -16.40 13.79 9.77
C GLN A 49 -15.57 13.65 8.49
N THR A 50 -14.45 14.36 8.42
CA THR A 50 -13.54 14.32 7.26
C THR A 50 -12.40 13.33 7.49
N ARG A 51 -12.01 12.62 6.43
CA ARG A 51 -10.82 11.77 6.36
C ARG A 51 -10.08 12.07 5.07
N PHE A 52 -8.79 11.81 5.04
CA PHE A 52 -7.96 11.93 3.86
C PHE A 52 -7.65 10.55 3.31
N LYS A 53 -7.96 10.36 2.03
CA LYS A 53 -7.60 9.18 1.25
C LYS A 53 -6.40 9.53 0.38
N ALA A 54 -5.27 8.88 0.66
CA ALA A 54 -4.03 9.02 -0.07
C ALA A 54 -3.86 7.84 -1.04
N PHE A 55 -3.49 8.14 -2.28
CA PHE A 55 -3.10 7.18 -3.29
C PHE A 55 -1.59 7.23 -3.44
N ILE A 56 -0.92 6.11 -3.20
CA ILE A 56 0.54 6.03 -3.19
C ILE A 56 0.93 4.89 -4.14
N ALA A 57 1.83 5.20 -5.05
CA ALA A 57 2.48 4.22 -5.90
C ALA A 57 3.90 4.01 -5.40
N ILE A 58 4.31 2.76 -5.34
CA ILE A 58 5.68 2.35 -5.07
C ILE A 58 6.21 1.73 -6.33
N ARG A 59 7.39 2.15 -6.78
CA ARG A 59 7.96 1.63 -8.00
C ARG A 59 9.46 1.44 -7.88
N ASP A 60 9.91 0.30 -8.41
CA ASP A 60 11.30 0.07 -8.76
C ASP A 60 11.55 0.39 -10.24
N TYR A 61 12.80 0.74 -10.56
CA TYR A 61 13.23 0.90 -11.95
C TYR A 61 13.30 -0.43 -12.73
N TYR A 62 13.14 -1.56 -12.05
CA TYR A 62 13.21 -2.92 -12.61
C TYR A 62 11.85 -3.52 -13.01
N GLY A 63 10.81 -2.69 -13.10
CA GLY A 63 9.49 -3.10 -13.62
C GLY A 63 8.49 -3.58 -12.57
N HIS A 64 8.86 -3.59 -11.30
CA HIS A 64 7.92 -3.82 -10.20
C HIS A 64 7.19 -2.53 -9.83
N VAL A 65 5.86 -2.59 -9.75
CA VAL A 65 4.99 -1.48 -9.35
C VAL A 65 3.98 -1.99 -8.34
N GLY A 66 3.93 -1.36 -7.18
CA GLY A 66 2.88 -1.52 -6.18
C GLY A 66 1.99 -0.28 -6.16
N LEU A 67 0.69 -0.48 -6.02
CA LEU A 67 -0.27 0.59 -5.79
C LEU A 67 -0.99 0.31 -4.49
N GLY A 68 -1.26 1.37 -3.74
CA GLY A 68 -2.17 1.23 -2.63
C GLY A 68 -2.79 2.52 -2.16
N VAL A 69 -3.74 2.32 -1.26
CA VAL A 69 -4.74 3.32 -0.92
C VAL A 69 -4.96 3.27 0.59
N LYS A 70 -4.67 4.37 1.27
CA LYS A 70 -4.86 4.47 2.72
C LYS A 70 -5.76 5.65 3.07
N CYS A 71 -6.66 5.42 4.02
CA CYS A 71 -7.54 6.45 4.56
C CYS A 71 -7.17 6.71 6.02
N SER A 72 -6.90 7.97 6.39
CA SER A 72 -6.62 8.35 7.79
C SER A 72 -7.23 9.71 8.12
N THR A 73 -7.33 10.04 9.40
CA THR A 73 -7.78 11.36 9.87
C THR A 73 -6.73 12.44 9.61
N GLU A 74 -5.45 12.06 9.64
CA GLU A 74 -4.30 12.93 9.42
C GLU A 74 -3.56 12.54 8.14
N VAL A 75 -3.14 13.54 7.37
CA VAL A 75 -2.39 13.38 6.12
C VAL A 75 -1.03 12.71 6.31
N PRO A 76 -0.15 13.11 7.25
CA PRO A 76 1.16 12.46 7.40
C PRO A 76 1.03 10.98 7.75
N THR A 77 0.05 10.62 8.58
CA THR A 77 -0.23 9.24 8.98
C THR A 77 -0.73 8.38 7.82
N ALA A 78 -1.45 8.98 6.86
CA ALA A 78 -1.86 8.31 5.63
C ALA A 78 -0.67 8.03 4.70
N ILE A 79 0.36 8.88 4.69
CA ILE A 79 1.51 8.78 3.79
C ILE A 79 2.58 7.87 4.37
N HIS A 80 3.05 8.14 5.60
CA HIS A 80 4.19 7.43 6.18
C HIS A 80 3.88 5.98 6.61
N GLY A 81 2.62 5.66 6.87
CA GLY A 81 2.21 4.30 7.24
C GLY A 81 1.81 3.43 6.05
N PHE A 82 2.20 3.80 4.83
CA PHE A 82 1.90 3.06 3.61
C PHE A 82 2.82 1.85 3.35
N PRO A 83 4.17 1.97 3.43
CA PRO A 83 5.05 0.84 3.12
C PRO A 83 4.84 -0.38 4.02
N SER A 84 4.46 -0.19 5.29
CA SER A 84 4.11 -1.27 6.21
C SER A 84 2.78 -1.98 5.90
N PHE A 85 1.94 -1.41 5.03
CA PHE A 85 0.61 -1.93 4.67
C PHE A 85 0.54 -2.50 3.24
N LEU A 86 1.65 -2.50 2.48
CA LEU A 86 1.71 -3.11 1.14
C LEU A 86 1.27 -4.59 1.13
N SER A 87 1.37 -5.28 2.27
CA SER A 87 0.98 -6.69 2.38
C SER A 87 -0.53 -6.95 2.50
N SER A 88 -1.34 -5.96 2.90
CA SER A 88 -2.80 -6.15 2.96
C SER A 88 -3.46 -6.04 1.58
N LEU A 89 -2.81 -5.40 0.61
CA LEU A 89 -3.40 -5.05 -0.69
C LEU A 89 -3.46 -6.17 -1.72
N CYS A 90 -2.72 -7.28 -1.55
CA CYS A 90 -3.03 -8.50 -2.33
C CYS A 90 -4.36 -9.14 -1.91
N SER A 91 -4.82 -8.94 -0.66
CA SER A 91 -6.12 -9.45 -0.20
C SER A 91 -7.25 -8.42 -0.30
N GLU A 92 -6.97 -7.14 -0.08
CA GLU A 92 -8.00 -6.09 -0.04
C GLU A 92 -8.52 -5.65 -1.42
N ALA A 93 -7.88 -6.06 -2.52
CA ALA A 93 -8.43 -5.85 -3.86
C ALA A 93 -9.71 -6.66 -4.14
N ILE A 94 -10.07 -7.63 -3.27
CA ILE A 94 -11.26 -8.49 -3.43
C ILE A 94 -12.34 -8.15 -2.37
N ALA A 95 -11.99 -7.51 -1.25
CA ALA A 95 -12.92 -7.23 -0.17
C ALA A 95 -13.57 -5.84 -0.30
N GLY A 96 -14.56 -5.76 -1.18
CA GLY A 96 -15.77 -4.99 -0.89
C GLY A 96 -15.66 -3.47 -0.92
N THR A 97 -16.03 -2.91 -2.07
CA THR A 97 -16.67 -1.60 -2.13
C THR A 97 -18.03 -1.67 -1.41
N ARG A 98 -18.05 -1.49 -0.08
CA ARG A 98 -19.24 -1.13 0.74
C ARG A 98 -18.83 -0.35 1.98
#